data_AF-A0A9P5TZ36-F1
#
_entry.id   AF-A0A9P5TZ36-F1
#
_cell.length_a   1.000
_cell.length_b   1.000
_cell.length_c   1.000
_cell.angle_alpha   90.00
_cell.angle_beta   90.00
_cell.angle_gamma   90.00
#
_symmetry.space_group_name_H-M   'P 1'
#
loop_
_entity.id
_entity.type
_entity.pdbx_description
1 polymer ?
#
loop_
_entity_poly.entity_id
_entity_poly.type
_entity_poly.pdbx_seq_one_letter_code
_entity_poly.pdbx_strand_id
1 'polypeptide(L)'
;MYSSRDQQNYKYTTNFLHDHSRSDRIARLGYNCLELNKLLGLCDPNEPWTIRGDGDGLQHLSVTTLAFDAAVKACLWLQASLSPRRSLLYGQMEFLLICDPGRLEMMLQRVVDFIRHLVKYLSVSSLNQSIEKQATEIGDDLRKVIVLKLDDCFINGYDLQIFQPT
;
A
#
# COMPACT_ATOMS: atom_id res chain seq x y z
N MET A 1 13.07 14.89 2.83
CA MET A 1 12.42 15.82 1.89
C MET A 1 11.61 14.97 0.93
N TYR A 2 10.29 14.82 1.16
CA TYR A 2 9.43 14.03 0.29
C TYR A 2 9.04 14.84 -0.94
N SER A 3 8.81 14.15 -2.06
CA SER A 3 8.62 14.77 -3.37
C SER A 3 7.16 15.19 -3.57
N SER A 4 6.91 16.16 -4.46
CA SER A 4 5.55 16.51 -4.91
C SER A 4 4.77 15.29 -5.43
N ARG A 5 5.49 14.26 -5.90
CA ARG A 5 4.96 12.99 -6.37
C ARG A 5 4.39 12.12 -5.23
N ASP A 6 5.01 12.12 -4.05
CA ASP A 6 4.52 11.32 -2.91
C ASP A 6 3.17 11.86 -2.41
N GLN A 7 3.05 13.19 -2.35
CA GLN A 7 1.79 13.86 -2.06
C GLN A 7 0.72 13.52 -3.11
N GLN A 8 1.05 13.55 -4.39
CA GLN A 8 0.12 13.21 -5.47
C GLN A 8 -0.34 11.74 -5.38
N ASN A 9 0.59 10.82 -5.16
CA ASN A 9 0.30 9.40 -4.99
C ASN A 9 -0.60 9.15 -3.78
N TYR A 10 -0.32 9.82 -2.65
CA TYR A 10 -1.14 9.74 -1.46
C TYR A 10 -2.57 10.22 -1.76
N LYS A 11 -2.72 11.44 -2.30
CA LYS A 11 -4.04 12.02 -2.63
C LYS A 11 -4.82 11.15 -3.62
N TYR A 12 -4.15 10.66 -4.66
CA TYR A 12 -4.75 9.74 -5.62
C TYR A 12 -5.27 8.47 -4.91
N THR A 13 -4.43 7.83 -4.10
CA THR A 13 -4.77 6.60 -3.37
C THR A 13 -5.95 6.83 -2.42
N THR A 14 -5.93 7.93 -1.67
CA THR A 14 -7.02 8.31 -0.76
C THR A 14 -8.35 8.47 -1.49
N ASN A 15 -8.37 9.28 -2.55
CA ASN A 15 -9.59 9.57 -3.30
C ASN A 15 -10.13 8.30 -3.97
N PHE A 16 -9.25 7.54 -4.63
CA PHE A 16 -9.62 6.31 -5.30
C PHE A 16 -10.25 5.29 -4.33
N LEU A 17 -9.64 5.06 -3.17
CA LEU A 17 -10.18 4.16 -2.15
C LEU A 17 -11.48 4.68 -1.54
N HIS A 18 -11.57 5.99 -1.29
CA HIS A 18 -12.78 6.62 -0.77
C HIS A 18 -13.97 6.40 -1.70
N ASP A 19 -13.79 6.66 -3.00
CA ASP A 19 -14.86 6.56 -4.00
C ASP A 19 -15.41 5.14 -4.14
N HIS A 20 -14.56 4.13 -3.93
CA HIS A 20 -14.95 2.71 -4.00
C HIS A 20 -15.37 2.11 -2.65
N SER A 21 -15.16 2.81 -1.53
CA SER A 21 -15.38 2.30 -0.16
C SER A 21 -16.84 1.93 0.15
N ARG A 22 -17.79 2.48 -0.62
CA ARG A 22 -19.22 2.21 -0.44
C ARG A 22 -19.63 0.83 -0.96
N SER A 23 -18.96 0.36 -2.01
CA SER A 23 -19.32 -0.87 -2.72
C SER A 23 -18.31 -2.00 -2.51
N ASP A 24 -17.06 -1.68 -2.17
CA ASP A 24 -15.99 -2.67 -2.07
C ASP A 24 -15.37 -2.69 -0.65
N ARG A 25 -15.29 -3.90 -0.07
CA ARG A 25 -14.77 -4.09 1.29
C ARG A 25 -13.26 -3.86 1.38
N ILE A 26 -12.50 -4.25 0.37
CA ILE A 26 -11.05 -4.01 0.29
C ILE A 26 -10.79 -2.50 0.18
N ALA A 27 -11.58 -1.78 -0.63
CA ALA A 27 -11.50 -0.33 -0.73
C ALA A 27 -11.74 0.35 0.62
N ARG A 28 -12.81 -0.07 1.33
CA ARG A 28 -13.13 0.45 2.66
C ARG A 28 -12.05 0.18 3.68
N LEU A 29 -11.48 -1.02 3.70
CA LEU A 29 -10.38 -1.35 4.61
C LEU A 29 -9.12 -0.53 4.30
N GLY A 30 -8.75 -0.40 3.03
CA GLY A 30 -7.64 0.43 2.60
C GLY A 30 -7.82 1.90 2.99
N TYR A 31 -9.03 2.46 2.78
CA TYR A 31 -9.36 3.82 3.19
C TYR A 31 -9.26 4.00 4.71
N ASN A 32 -9.78 3.03 5.49
CA ASN A 32 -9.69 3.05 6.95
C ASN A 32 -8.24 3.04 7.44
N CYS A 33 -7.33 2.33 6.77
CA CYS A 33 -5.90 2.40 7.10
C CYS A 33 -5.38 3.83 7.01
N LEU A 34 -5.71 4.57 5.95
CA LEU A 34 -5.26 5.96 5.77
C LEU A 34 -5.83 6.90 6.83
N GLU A 35 -7.11 6.75 7.16
CA GLU A 35 -7.75 7.55 8.21
C GLU A 35 -7.14 7.28 9.58
N LEU A 36 -6.89 6.00 9.91
CA LEU A 36 -6.22 5.62 11.15
C LEU A 36 -4.77 6.14 11.20
N ASN A 37 -4.07 6.18 10.05
CA ASN A 37 -2.70 6.69 9.99
C ASN A 37 -2.61 8.16 10.44
N LYS A 38 -3.60 8.99 10.06
CA LYS A 38 -3.68 10.39 10.48
C LYS A 38 -3.84 10.53 12.00
N LEU A 39 -4.54 9.58 12.62
CA LEU A 39 -4.82 9.58 14.06
C LEU A 39 -3.67 9.01 14.91
N LEU A 40 -2.77 8.23 14.29
CA LEU A 40 -1.68 7.56 14.99
C LEU A 40 -0.63 8.52 15.55
N GLY A 41 -0.53 9.74 15.01
CA GLY A 41 0.37 10.78 15.49
C GLY A 41 1.84 10.61 15.11
N LEU A 42 2.17 9.61 14.28
CA LEU A 42 3.51 9.34 13.76
C LEU A 42 3.82 10.06 12.42
N CYS A 43 2.77 10.46 11.72
CA CYS A 43 2.86 11.32 10.53
C CYS A 43 2.33 12.72 10.84
N ASP A 44 2.69 13.70 10.01
CA ASP A 44 2.06 15.02 10.08
C ASP A 44 0.56 14.89 9.76
N PRO A 45 -0.35 15.43 10.58
CA PRO A 45 -1.79 15.30 10.35
C PRO A 45 -2.28 16.07 9.10
N ASN A 46 -1.59 17.14 8.71
CA ASN A 46 -1.86 17.91 7.50
C ASN A 46 -1.14 17.32 6.27
N GLU A 47 -0.01 16.66 6.51
CA GLU A 47 0.79 15.97 5.50
C GLU A 47 1.02 14.49 5.88
N PRO A 48 0.00 13.63 5.85
CA PRO A 48 0.11 12.24 6.32
C PRO A 48 1.04 11.34 5.49
N TRP A 49 1.55 11.87 4.37
CA TRP A 49 2.64 11.28 3.57
C TRP A 49 4.05 11.63 4.12
N THR A 50 4.13 12.53 5.10
CA THR A 50 5.36 12.99 5.75
C THR A 50 5.44 12.38 7.15
N ILE A 51 6.48 11.57 7.39
CA ILE A 51 6.82 11.06 8.73
C ILE A 51 7.30 12.24 9.59
N ARG A 52 6.83 12.35 10.83
CA ARG A 52 7.31 13.40 11.73
C ARG A 52 8.79 13.20 12.06
N GLY A 53 9.56 14.27 11.91
CA GLY A 53 11.01 14.27 12.15
C GLY A 53 11.42 14.42 13.61
N ASP A 54 10.46 14.50 14.54
CA ASP A 54 10.67 14.73 15.97
C ASP A 54 11.06 13.47 16.77
N GLY A 55 11.23 12.33 16.09
CA GLY A 55 11.93 11.15 16.62
C GLY A 55 11.11 9.88 16.57
N ASP A 56 9.89 9.90 17.09
CA ASP A 56 9.10 8.67 17.30
C ASP A 56 8.70 7.99 15.98
N GLY A 57 8.34 8.77 14.95
CA GLY A 57 8.00 8.23 13.62
C GLY A 57 9.18 7.57 12.91
N LEU A 58 10.39 8.09 13.09
CA LEU A 58 11.62 7.52 12.52
C LEU A 58 12.16 6.34 13.33
N GLN A 59 11.86 6.27 14.63
CA GLN A 59 12.22 5.13 15.48
C GLN A 59 11.28 3.93 15.25
N HIS A 60 10.03 4.21 14.87
CA HIS A 60 8.98 3.21 14.66
C HIS A 60 8.49 3.19 13.20
N LEU A 61 9.43 3.03 12.26
CA LEU A 61 9.14 3.09 10.82
C LEU A 61 8.13 2.04 10.36
N SER A 62 8.19 0.83 10.93
CA SER A 62 7.30 -0.26 10.52
C SER A 62 5.87 0.07 10.92
N VAL A 63 5.66 0.57 12.14
CA VAL A 63 4.35 1.05 12.60
C VAL A 63 3.88 2.24 11.74
N THR A 64 4.78 3.20 11.49
CA THR A 64 4.46 4.44 10.76
C THR A 64 4.04 4.20 9.31
N THR A 65 4.66 3.22 8.63
CA THR A 65 4.44 2.99 7.21
C THR A 65 3.40 1.91 6.91
N LEU A 66 3.06 1.07 7.89
CA LEU A 66 2.18 -0.10 7.70
C LEU A 66 0.81 0.28 7.14
N ALA A 67 0.21 1.37 7.65
CA ALA A 67 -1.09 1.84 7.22
C ALA A 67 -1.10 2.23 5.75
N PHE A 68 -0.06 2.94 5.33
CA PHE A 68 0.09 3.41 3.96
C PHE A 68 0.37 2.25 3.01
N ASP A 69 1.26 1.31 3.38
CA ASP A 69 1.54 0.12 2.57
C ASP A 69 0.27 -0.74 2.35
N ALA A 70 -0.55 -0.90 3.39
CA ALA A 70 -1.84 -1.59 3.30
C ALA A 70 -2.81 -0.88 2.35
N ALA A 71 -2.93 0.44 2.44
CA ALA A 71 -3.77 1.23 1.55
C ALA A 71 -3.31 1.15 0.09
N VAL A 72 -2.00 1.24 -0.17
CA VAL A 72 -1.42 1.10 -1.50
C VAL A 72 -1.75 -0.27 -2.09
N LYS A 73 -1.64 -1.35 -1.31
CA LYS A 73 -1.97 -2.71 -1.78
C LYS A 73 -3.46 -2.89 -2.08
N ALA A 74 -4.34 -2.30 -1.26
CA ALA A 74 -5.78 -2.28 -1.55
C ALA A 74 -6.06 -1.55 -2.88
N CYS A 75 -5.42 -0.38 -3.08
CA CYS A 75 -5.56 0.40 -4.31
C CYS A 75 -5.05 -0.38 -5.53
N LEU A 76 -3.88 -1.02 -5.41
CA LEU A 76 -3.25 -1.82 -6.45
C LEU A 76 -4.14 -2.99 -6.89
N TRP A 77 -4.72 -3.71 -5.92
CA TRP A 77 -5.67 -4.80 -6.19
C TRP A 77 -6.90 -4.32 -6.96
N LEU A 78 -7.48 -3.21 -6.53
CA LEU A 78 -8.69 -2.65 -7.14
C LEU A 78 -8.42 -2.16 -8.56
N GLN A 79 -7.32 -1.43 -8.77
CA GLN A 79 -6.90 -1.00 -10.10
C GLN A 79 -6.69 -2.20 -11.04
N ALA A 80 -5.98 -3.23 -10.58
CA ALA A 80 -5.78 -4.44 -11.37
C ALA A 80 -7.12 -5.11 -11.69
N SER A 81 -8.05 -5.14 -10.74
CA SER A 81 -9.38 -5.75 -10.92
C SER A 81 -10.26 -5.05 -11.97
N LEU A 82 -9.91 -3.82 -12.39
CA LEU A 82 -10.55 -3.16 -13.52
C LEU A 82 -10.08 -3.72 -14.87
N SER A 83 -8.93 -4.39 -14.92
CA SER A 83 -8.44 -5.12 -16.10
C SER A 83 -9.00 -6.54 -16.13
N PRO A 84 -9.46 -7.04 -17.29
CA PRO A 84 -9.93 -8.43 -17.43
C PRO A 84 -8.90 -9.48 -16.99
N ARG A 85 -7.61 -9.18 -17.14
CA ARG A 85 -6.50 -10.08 -16.78
C ARG A 85 -5.93 -9.83 -15.40
N ARG A 86 -6.49 -8.89 -14.64
CA ARG A 86 -5.91 -8.39 -13.38
C ARG A 86 -4.48 -7.89 -13.56
N SER A 87 -4.29 -7.08 -14.59
CA SER A 87 -2.99 -6.53 -14.95
C SER A 87 -2.87 -5.04 -14.65
N LEU A 88 -1.64 -4.58 -14.50
CA LEU A 88 -1.26 -3.19 -14.28
C LEU A 88 -0.16 -2.80 -15.27
N LEU A 89 -0.30 -1.63 -15.88
CA LEU A 89 0.71 -1.08 -16.77
C LEU A 89 1.67 -0.17 -16.01
N TYR A 90 2.97 -0.40 -16.19
CA TYR A 90 4.01 0.49 -15.72
C TYR A 90 5.00 0.78 -16.85
N GLY A 91 4.86 1.95 -17.47
CA GLY A 91 5.57 2.27 -18.71
C GLY A 91 5.07 1.39 -19.86
N GLN A 92 5.99 0.65 -20.48
CA GLN A 92 5.70 -0.32 -21.55
C GLN A 92 5.55 -1.76 -21.03
N MET A 93 5.64 -1.98 -19.71
CA MET A 93 5.56 -3.30 -19.10
C MET A 93 4.18 -3.55 -18.53
N GLU A 94 3.63 -4.73 -18.80
CA GLU A 94 2.40 -5.23 -18.19
C GLU A 94 2.74 -6.19 -17.05
N PHE A 95 2.14 -5.99 -15.89
CA PHE A 95 2.32 -6.83 -14.71
C PHE A 95 1.01 -7.51 -14.34
N LEU A 96 1.02 -8.84 -14.32
CA LEU A 96 -0.08 -9.64 -13.77
C LEU A 96 -0.05 -9.61 -12.26
N LEU A 97 -1.17 -9.22 -11.66
CA LEU A 97 -1.35 -9.19 -10.22
C LEU A 97 -1.97 -10.51 -9.75
N ILE A 98 -1.17 -11.32 -9.06
CA ILE A 98 -1.60 -12.57 -8.43
C ILE A 98 -1.85 -12.28 -6.96
N CYS A 99 -3.12 -12.39 -6.56
CA CYS A 99 -3.54 -12.17 -5.20
C CYS A 99 -4.83 -12.95 -4.93
N ASP A 100 -4.92 -13.58 -3.76
CA ASP A 100 -6.18 -14.10 -3.24
C ASP A 100 -6.92 -12.96 -2.53
N PRO A 101 -8.11 -12.55 -3.02
CA PRO A 101 -8.84 -11.42 -2.45
C PRO A 101 -9.26 -11.64 -1.00
N GLY A 102 -9.60 -12.87 -0.60
CA GLY A 102 -9.97 -13.18 0.78
C GLY A 102 -8.79 -13.03 1.74
N ARG A 103 -7.61 -13.47 1.32
CA ARG A 103 -6.35 -13.28 2.06
C ARG A 103 -5.98 -11.82 2.16
N LEU A 104 -6.15 -11.03 1.10
CA LEU A 104 -5.93 -9.58 1.14
C LEU A 104 -6.88 -8.90 2.11
N GLU A 105 -8.18 -9.19 2.03
CA GLU A 105 -9.18 -8.65 2.95
C GLU A 105 -8.84 -8.97 4.41
N MET A 106 -8.49 -10.22 4.71
CA MET A 106 -8.08 -10.66 6.05
C MET A 106 -6.83 -9.90 6.54
N MET A 107 -5.82 -9.73 5.68
CA MET A 107 -4.60 -9.01 6.05
C MET A 107 -4.83 -7.51 6.24
N LEU A 108 -5.66 -6.88 5.41
CA LEU A 108 -6.05 -5.48 5.60
C LEU A 108 -6.84 -5.29 6.89
N GLN A 109 -7.76 -6.21 7.21
CA GLN A 109 -8.49 -6.20 8.48
C GLN A 109 -7.52 -6.31 9.67
N ARG A 110 -6.53 -7.22 9.60
CA ARG A 110 -5.49 -7.35 10.63
C ARG A 110 -4.69 -6.06 10.83
N VAL A 111 -4.34 -5.35 9.75
CA VAL A 111 -3.68 -4.04 9.82
C VAL A 111 -4.59 -3.01 10.49
N VAL A 112 -5.85 -2.91 10.05
CA VAL A 112 -6.84 -1.99 10.62
C VAL A 112 -7.02 -2.22 12.11
N ASP A 113 -7.15 -3.47 12.54
CA ASP A 113 -7.36 -3.80 13.95
C ASP A 113 -6.11 -3.52 14.79
N PHE A 114 -4.92 -3.79 14.26
CA PHE A 114 -3.66 -3.44 14.90
C PHE A 114 -3.54 -1.93 15.10
N ILE A 115 -3.69 -1.12 14.05
CA ILE A 115 -3.55 0.34 14.15
C ILE A 115 -4.64 0.93 15.03
N ARG A 116 -5.89 0.45 14.92
CA ARG A 116 -6.99 0.90 15.80
C ARG A 116 -6.68 0.61 17.25
N HIS A 117 -6.07 -0.55 17.56
CA HIS A 117 -5.63 -0.86 18.92
C HIS A 117 -4.59 0.16 19.41
N LEU A 118 -3.60 0.49 18.57
CA LEU A 118 -2.60 1.52 18.91
C LEU A 118 -3.27 2.87 19.18
N VAL A 119 -4.09 3.37 18.25
CA VAL A 119 -4.78 4.67 18.37
C VAL A 119 -5.66 4.74 19.63
N LYS A 120 -6.31 3.63 20.01
CA LYS A 120 -7.26 3.63 21.13
C LYS A 120 -6.60 3.46 22.48
N TYR A 121 -5.55 2.65 22.58
CA TYR A 121 -5.03 2.16 23.86
C TYR A 121 -3.58 2.53 24.14
N LEU A 122 -2.86 3.07 23.16
CA LEU A 122 -1.44 3.37 23.30
C LEU A 122 -1.16 4.82 22.93
N SER A 123 -0.51 5.54 23.85
CA SER A 123 0.17 6.78 23.49
C SER A 123 1.40 6.48 22.65
N VAL A 124 1.80 7.40 21.78
CA VAL A 124 3.02 7.29 20.96
C VAL A 124 4.26 7.02 21.83
N SER A 125 4.32 7.62 23.03
CA SER A 125 5.36 7.39 24.04
C SER A 125 5.38 5.97 24.65
N SER A 126 4.42 5.12 24.30
CA SER A 126 4.31 3.72 24.74
C SER A 126 4.70 2.72 23.66
N LEU A 127 5.08 3.20 22.47
CA LEU A 127 5.65 2.35 21.44
C LEU A 127 6.95 1.74 21.93
N ASN A 128 7.13 0.45 21.63
CA ASN A 128 8.28 -0.31 22.08
C ASN A 128 8.68 -1.35 21.02
N GLN A 129 9.80 -2.03 21.25
CA GLN A 129 10.34 -3.00 20.30
C GLN A 129 9.38 -4.16 20.01
N SER A 130 8.52 -4.55 20.96
CA SER A 130 7.53 -5.62 20.72
C SER A 130 6.46 -5.18 19.72
N ILE A 131 5.98 -3.94 19.84
CA ILE A 131 4.99 -3.37 18.91
C ILE A 131 5.62 -3.20 17.53
N GLU A 132 6.85 -2.68 17.46
CA GLU A 132 7.59 -2.53 16.21
C GLU A 132 7.78 -3.90 15.52
N LYS A 133 8.20 -4.92 16.28
CA LYS A 133 8.34 -6.29 15.77
C LYS A 133 7.01 -6.82 15.22
N GLN A 134 5.91 -6.61 15.93
CA GLN A 134 4.59 -7.04 15.47
C GLN A 134 4.17 -6.32 14.19
N ALA A 135 4.44 -5.02 14.07
CA ALA A 135 4.18 -4.26 12.84
C ALA A 135 5.00 -4.79 11.66
N THR A 136 6.28 -5.11 11.89
CA THR A 136 7.15 -5.74 10.89
C THR A 136 6.61 -7.08 10.42
N GLU A 137 6.19 -7.96 11.35
CA GLU A 137 5.61 -9.27 11.02
C GLU A 137 4.32 -9.12 10.19
N ILE A 138 3.44 -8.19 10.57
CA ILE A 138 2.22 -7.91 9.79
C ILE A 138 2.58 -7.38 8.39
N GLY A 139 3.55 -6.47 8.29
CA GLY A 139 4.03 -5.92 7.03
C GLY A 139 4.64 -6.99 6.12
N ASP A 140 5.44 -7.90 6.69
CA ASP A 140 6.01 -9.04 5.97
C ASP A 140 4.95 -9.99 5.42
N ASP A 141 3.94 -10.30 6.24
CA ASP A 141 2.81 -11.13 5.81
C ASP A 141 2.01 -10.45 4.70
N LEU A 142 1.76 -9.15 4.84
CA LEU A 142 1.04 -8.33 3.87
C LEU A 142 1.79 -8.24 2.53
N ARG A 143 3.12 -8.09 2.55
CA ARG A 143 3.96 -8.11 1.33
C ARG A 143 3.83 -9.40 0.55
N LYS A 144 3.64 -10.54 1.22
CA LYS A 144 3.52 -11.86 0.58
C LYS A 144 2.13 -12.10 -0.04
N VAL A 145 1.15 -11.24 0.21
CA VAL A 145 -0.22 -11.41 -0.31
C VAL A 145 -0.30 -11.09 -1.80
N ILE A 146 0.39 -10.04 -2.22
CA ILE A 146 0.38 -9.58 -3.62
C ILE A 146 1.69 -10.00 -4.27
N VAL A 147 1.59 -10.77 -5.34
CA VAL A 147 2.72 -11.13 -6.20
C VAL A 147 2.50 -10.48 -7.56
N LEU A 148 3.44 -9.63 -7.96
CA LEU A 148 3.48 -9.08 -9.32
C LEU A 148 4.37 -9.99 -10.16
N LYS A 149 3.84 -10.47 -11.30
CA LYS A 149 4.63 -11.15 -12.33
C LYS A 149 4.66 -10.28 -13.57
N LEU A 150 5.83 -10.13 -14.18
CA LEU A 150 5.91 -9.55 -15.51
C LEU A 150 5.13 -10.46 -16.46
N ASP A 151 4.21 -9.89 -17.24
CA ASP A 151 3.60 -10.61 -18.34
C ASP A 151 4.59 -10.59 -19.50
N ASP A 152 5.00 -11.76 -19.99
CA ASP A 152 5.99 -11.88 -21.09
C ASP A 152 5.44 -11.40 -22.45
N CYS A 153 4.22 -10.88 -22.47
CA CYS A 153 3.57 -10.37 -23.67
C CYS A 153 3.70 -8.85 -23.76
N PHE A 154 4.74 -8.37 -24.47
CA PHE A 154 4.72 -7.26 -25.45
C PHE A 154 6.16 -6.91 -25.87
N ILE A 155 6.88 -7.86 -26.48
CA ILE A 155 7.83 -7.45 -27.53
C ILE A 155 6.95 -7.24 -28.76
N ASN A 156 6.64 -5.99 -29.10
CA ASN A 156 6.09 -5.70 -30.42
C ASN A 156 7.05 -6.31 -31.45
N GLY A 157 6.59 -7.31 -32.18
CA GLY A 157 7.36 -8.02 -33.21
C GLY A 157 7.77 -7.16 -34.41
N TYR A 158 7.70 -5.83 -34.28
CA TYR A 158 8.19 -4.87 -35.26
C TYR A 158 9.65 -4.42 -35.00
N ASP A 159 10.25 -4.70 -33.83
CA ASP A 159 11.63 -4.28 -33.52
C ASP A 159 12.71 -5.38 -33.61
N LEU A 160 12.36 -6.60 -34.04
CA LEU A 160 13.33 -7.70 -34.20
C LEU A 160 13.90 -7.84 -35.62
N GLN A 161 13.68 -6.88 -36.53
CA GLN A 161 14.29 -6.89 -37.88
C GLN A 161 15.67 -6.23 -37.98
N ILE A 162 16.34 -5.85 -36.89
CA ILE A 162 17.61 -5.08 -36.97
C ILE A 162 18.87 -5.95 -36.85
N PHE A 163 18.77 -7.28 -36.70
CA PHE A 163 19.95 -8.14 -36.69
C PHE A 163 19.80 -9.36 -37.60
N GLN A 164 19.91 -9.12 -38.91
CA GLN A 164 20.48 -10.12 -39.82
C GLN A 164 21.79 -9.55 -40.40
N PRO A 165 22.94 -10.21 -40.17
CA PRO A 165 24.18 -9.82 -40.81
C PRO A 165 24.16 -10.27 -42.28
N THR A 166 24.32 -9.32 -43.19
CA THR A 166 24.77 -9.54 -44.57
C THR A 166 26.21 -10.01 -44.61
#